data_AF-A0A7S2P0I7-F1
#
_entry.id   AF-A0A7S2P0I7-F1
#
_cell.length_a   1.000
_cell.length_b   1.000
_cell.length_c   1.000
_cell.angle_alpha   90.00
_cell.angle_beta   90.00
_cell.angle_gamma   90.00
#
_symmetry.space_group_name_H-M   'P 1'
#
loop_
_entity.id
_entity.type
_entity.pdbx_description
1 polymer ?
#
loop_
_entity_poly.entity_id
_entity_poly.type
_entity_poly.pdbx_seq_one_letter_code
_entity_poly.pdbx_strand_id
1 'polypeptide(L)'
;MKGDQKLLLPLLIGAITVAVQQKAFVDAQEKSCRVNARGEEVCFDVSSDLNEEEEEYACEDKHRKCAAWADIGECETNKGYMSKNCPWSCNMCANPGEGADVEAPPVYGTAQKFSANDEKTLIVMREMNEYMTTEVFREAKYRNLKGNCLNQHELCAFWAGLGECENNPSYMKINCAPACKTCIELDVNYRCSYTEDEYPDAYVPGDLNAMFEGIANGKWDQYHPVIHSAPADYKRVNETSIVDDSNVQLGGPWVVTFDNFLTDAEADRMIELGYTEGYKRSTDVGGRKFDGTYDKKVSSTRTSENAWCMSKCEKDPTSIELLDRIGNVTNIYASHTENFQILKYEESQRYAQHHDYIGHHDSLPCGPRVLTFFLYLSDVEEGGGTRFNKLNIDVVPKKGRALLWPSVINDQPNRPDYRTHHEALPVIKGTKFAANAWLHLRNYQKAHRAGCTG
;
A
#
# COMPACT_ATOMS: atom_id res chain seq x y z
N MET A 1 -26.08 -120.19 9.70
CA MET A 1 -26.86 -119.80 10.89
C MET A 1 -26.64 -118.31 11.12
N LYS A 2 -27.74 -117.60 11.41
CA LYS A 2 -27.94 -116.14 11.66
C LYS A 2 -26.80 -115.50 12.47
N GLY A 3 -26.48 -114.21 12.43
CA GLY A 3 -26.97 -112.92 11.89
C GLY A 3 -25.83 -111.91 12.24
N ASP A 4 -25.83 -110.60 12.03
CA ASP A 4 -26.81 -109.61 11.64
C ASP A 4 -26.02 -108.31 11.30
N GLN A 5 -26.60 -107.47 10.42
CA GLN A 5 -26.46 -106.00 10.30
C GLN A 5 -25.05 -105.37 10.04
N LYS A 6 -24.74 -104.86 8.83
CA LYS A 6 -25.18 -103.58 8.20
C LYS A 6 -24.53 -102.35 8.91
N LEU A 7 -23.88 -101.36 8.26
CA LEU A 7 -24.14 -100.77 6.94
C LEU A 7 -23.00 -99.79 6.51
N LEU A 8 -22.48 -99.98 5.28
CA LEU A 8 -22.19 -99.03 4.18
C LEU A 8 -21.33 -97.72 4.34
N LEU A 9 -20.13 -97.74 3.73
CA LEU A 9 -19.63 -96.77 2.69
C LEU A 9 -20.44 -96.98 1.37
N PRO A 10 -20.24 -96.32 0.18
CA PRO A 10 -19.30 -95.27 -0.30
C PRO A 10 -20.01 -94.23 -1.25
N LEU A 11 -19.43 -93.29 -2.02
CA LEU A 11 -18.61 -93.30 -3.27
C LEU A 11 -18.54 -91.80 -3.73
N LEU A 12 -17.40 -91.18 -4.07
CA LEU A 12 -16.59 -91.25 -5.31
C LEU A 12 -17.22 -90.64 -6.58
N ILE A 13 -16.44 -89.76 -7.24
CA ILE A 13 -16.25 -89.43 -8.69
C ILE A 13 -15.69 -87.97 -8.70
N GLY A 14 -14.65 -87.51 -9.42
CA GLY A 14 -13.73 -88.00 -10.45
C GLY A 14 -13.10 -86.72 -11.07
N ALA A 15 -11.79 -86.50 -10.91
CA ALA A 15 -10.74 -86.44 -11.95
C ALA A 15 -10.84 -85.33 -13.04
N ILE A 16 -9.70 -84.66 -13.34
CA ILE A 16 -9.11 -84.39 -14.69
C ILE A 16 -8.32 -83.04 -14.80
N THR A 17 -6.98 -83.18 -14.97
CA THR A 17 -5.94 -82.44 -15.77
C THR A 17 -5.90 -80.89 -15.90
N VAL A 18 -4.79 -80.18 -15.59
CA VAL A 18 -3.49 -79.89 -16.30
C VAL A 18 -3.41 -78.45 -16.85
N ALA A 19 -2.26 -77.81 -16.59
CA ALA A 19 -1.52 -76.77 -17.35
C ALA A 19 -1.67 -75.25 -17.04
N VAL A 20 -0.49 -74.66 -16.71
CA VAL A 20 0.11 -73.40 -17.27
C VAL A 20 -0.50 -72.09 -16.72
N GLN A 21 0.22 -71.09 -16.16
CA GLN A 21 1.31 -70.28 -16.74
C GLN A 21 1.93 -69.33 -15.66
N GLN A 22 3.26 -69.16 -15.71
CA GLN A 22 4.12 -67.95 -15.49
C GLN A 22 3.46 -66.62 -15.02
N LYS A 23 4.09 -65.68 -14.28
CA LYS A 23 5.50 -65.25 -14.18
C LYS A 23 5.65 -64.21 -13.04
N ALA A 24 6.89 -63.99 -12.59
CA ALA A 24 7.35 -63.08 -11.54
C ALA A 24 7.03 -61.58 -11.74
N PHE A 25 7.00 -60.84 -10.63
CA PHE A 25 7.32 -59.41 -10.56
C PHE A 25 8.23 -59.12 -9.37
N VAL A 26 9.26 -58.31 -9.63
CA VAL A 26 10.27 -57.79 -8.70
C VAL A 26 9.70 -56.56 -8.01
N ASP A 27 9.82 -56.46 -6.68
CA ASP A 27 9.38 -55.30 -5.89
C ASP A 27 10.23 -54.06 -6.21
N ALA A 28 9.54 -52.96 -6.52
CA ALA A 28 10.12 -51.63 -6.68
C ALA A 28 9.77 -50.79 -5.43
N GLN A 29 10.76 -50.14 -4.84
CA GLN A 29 10.60 -49.24 -3.68
C GLN A 29 9.68 -48.06 -4.04
N GLU A 30 8.63 -47.82 -3.24
CA GLU A 30 7.67 -46.72 -3.44
C GLU A 30 8.21 -45.38 -2.90
N LYS A 31 8.41 -44.42 -3.81
CA LYS A 31 8.60 -42.99 -3.47
C LYS A 31 7.25 -42.26 -3.59
N SER A 32 6.92 -41.42 -2.61
CA SER A 32 5.70 -40.61 -2.63
C SER A 32 6.00 -39.21 -3.14
N CYS A 33 5.37 -38.82 -4.25
CA CYS A 33 5.59 -37.56 -4.95
C CYS A 33 4.34 -36.66 -4.95
N ARG A 34 4.52 -35.32 -4.92
CA ARG A 34 3.43 -34.33 -5.08
C ARG A 34 3.87 -33.12 -5.91
N VAL A 35 2.90 -32.45 -6.55
CA VAL A 35 3.12 -31.25 -7.37
C VAL A 35 2.78 -29.98 -6.58
N ASN A 36 3.68 -29.00 -6.57
CA ASN A 36 3.54 -27.74 -5.83
C ASN A 36 2.79 -26.66 -6.65
N ALA A 37 2.53 -25.49 -6.03
CA ALA A 37 1.84 -24.36 -6.67
C ALA A 37 2.60 -23.71 -7.85
N ARG A 38 3.86 -24.08 -8.07
CA ARG A 38 4.66 -23.72 -9.26
C ARG A 38 4.64 -24.81 -10.35
N GLY A 39 3.91 -25.91 -10.12
CA GLY A 39 3.81 -27.03 -11.05
C GLY A 39 4.98 -28.01 -10.98
N GLU A 40 5.84 -27.94 -9.97
CA GLU A 40 7.01 -28.81 -9.83
C GLU A 40 6.70 -30.03 -8.95
N GLU A 41 7.18 -31.21 -9.37
CA GLU A 41 6.99 -32.48 -8.66
C GLU A 41 8.14 -32.77 -7.69
N VAL A 42 7.80 -33.04 -6.42
CA VAL A 42 8.75 -33.27 -5.32
C VAL A 42 8.42 -34.60 -4.63
N CYS A 43 9.44 -35.43 -4.41
CA CYS A 43 9.30 -36.81 -3.94
C CYS A 43 10.09 -37.10 -2.65
N PHE A 44 9.54 -37.96 -1.79
CA PHE A 44 10.18 -38.41 -0.54
C PHE A 44 10.22 -39.95 -0.43
N ASP A 45 11.30 -40.47 0.16
CA ASP A 45 11.53 -41.90 0.41
C ASP A 45 10.89 -42.35 1.73
N VAL A 46 10.26 -43.53 1.73
CA VAL A 46 9.67 -44.14 2.93
C VAL A 46 10.39 -45.46 3.21
N SER A 47 11.36 -45.46 4.12
CA SER A 47 11.86 -46.71 4.71
C SER A 47 11.87 -46.62 6.23
N SER A 48 11.18 -47.58 6.85
CA SER A 48 11.08 -47.84 8.28
C SER A 48 12.39 -48.34 8.89
N ASP A 49 12.71 -47.90 10.10
CA ASP A 49 13.39 -48.76 11.08
C ASP A 49 12.83 -48.49 12.49
N LEU A 50 12.53 -49.60 13.17
CA LEU A 50 11.90 -49.72 14.48
C LEU A 50 12.90 -49.36 15.58
N ASN A 51 12.46 -48.58 16.57
CA ASN A 51 12.81 -48.79 17.98
C ASN A 51 11.73 -48.17 18.87
N GLU A 52 11.30 -48.97 19.85
CA GLU A 52 10.31 -48.66 20.87
C GLU A 52 10.83 -47.56 21.81
N GLU A 53 10.07 -46.48 21.98
CA GLU A 53 9.69 -45.81 23.24
C GLU A 53 9.08 -44.42 22.97
N GLU A 54 7.98 -44.13 23.68
CA GLU A 54 7.18 -42.88 23.76
C GLU A 54 6.27 -42.52 22.55
N GLU A 55 5.00 -42.95 22.63
CA GLU A 55 3.89 -42.47 21.81
C GLU A 55 3.53 -41.01 22.19
N GLU A 56 4.21 -40.03 21.57
CA GLU A 56 3.68 -38.68 21.43
C GLU A 56 2.59 -38.73 20.33
N TYR A 57 1.32 -38.68 20.74
CA TYR A 57 0.20 -38.64 19.79
C TYR A 57 0.27 -37.34 18.97
N ALA A 58 0.81 -37.40 17.77
CA ALA A 58 0.71 -36.29 16.81
C ALA A 58 -0.76 -35.98 16.53
N CYS A 59 -1.22 -34.82 17.01
CA CYS A 59 -2.53 -34.27 16.69
C CYS A 59 -2.51 -33.72 15.27
N GLU A 60 -2.83 -34.57 14.29
CA GLU A 60 -2.97 -34.15 12.91
C GLU A 60 -4.11 -34.90 12.21
N ASP A 61 -4.72 -34.24 11.24
CA ASP A 61 -5.70 -34.86 10.37
C ASP A 61 -5.00 -35.79 9.38
N LYS A 62 -5.28 -37.08 9.51
CA LYS A 62 -4.74 -38.15 8.66
C LYS A 62 -5.47 -38.27 7.33
N HIS A 63 -6.52 -37.47 7.11
CA HIS A 63 -7.30 -37.51 5.89
C HIS A 63 -7.62 -36.12 5.34
N ARG A 64 -7.39 -35.93 4.03
CA ARG A 64 -7.60 -34.65 3.32
C ARG A 64 -9.02 -34.08 3.35
N LYS A 65 -10.01 -34.89 3.73
CA LYS A 65 -11.43 -34.48 3.84
C LYS A 65 -11.87 -34.20 5.27
N CYS A 66 -10.96 -34.27 6.25
CA CYS A 66 -11.30 -34.10 7.66
C CYS A 66 -12.05 -32.80 7.94
N ALA A 67 -11.62 -31.68 7.33
CA ALA A 67 -12.31 -30.39 7.46
C ALA A 67 -13.76 -30.45 6.93
N ALA A 68 -13.93 -30.96 5.70
CA ALA A 68 -15.25 -31.08 5.08
C ALA A 68 -16.18 -32.06 5.85
N TRP A 69 -15.63 -33.08 6.48
CA TRP A 69 -16.38 -34.03 7.30
C TRP A 69 -16.76 -33.44 8.66
N ALA A 70 -15.86 -32.68 9.28
CA ALA A 70 -16.17 -31.93 10.49
C ALA A 70 -17.31 -30.93 10.24
N ASP A 71 -17.27 -30.20 9.12
CA ASP A 71 -18.29 -29.22 8.72
C ASP A 71 -19.70 -29.80 8.54
N ILE A 72 -19.80 -31.08 8.14
CA ILE A 72 -21.09 -31.76 7.99
C ILE A 72 -21.52 -32.53 9.26
N GLY A 73 -20.82 -32.33 10.38
CA GLY A 73 -21.19 -32.89 11.69
C GLY A 73 -20.70 -34.31 11.95
N GLU A 74 -19.71 -34.81 11.21
CA GLU A 74 -19.15 -36.15 11.43
C GLU A 74 -18.42 -36.26 12.78
N CYS A 75 -17.96 -35.14 13.36
CA CYS A 75 -17.30 -35.15 14.67
C CYS A 75 -18.20 -35.67 15.80
N GLU A 76 -19.52 -35.44 15.70
CA GLU A 76 -20.52 -35.96 16.63
C GLU A 76 -21.10 -37.30 16.15
N THR A 77 -21.35 -37.42 14.85
CA THR A 77 -22.03 -38.58 14.25
C THR A 77 -21.13 -39.82 14.15
N ASN A 78 -19.85 -39.61 13.87
CA ASN A 78 -18.83 -40.65 13.67
C ASN A 78 -17.60 -40.40 14.56
N LYS A 79 -17.88 -40.07 15.82
CA LYS A 79 -16.88 -39.68 16.83
C LYS A 79 -15.67 -40.62 16.90
N GLY A 80 -15.87 -41.93 16.76
CA GLY A 80 -14.79 -42.93 16.87
C GLY A 80 -13.82 -42.95 15.70
N TYR A 81 -14.28 -42.68 14.47
CA TYR A 81 -13.42 -42.55 13.31
C TYR A 81 -12.76 -41.17 13.29
N MET A 82 -13.56 -40.14 13.55
CA MET A 82 -13.15 -38.75 13.48
C MET A 82 -12.12 -38.40 14.56
N SER A 83 -12.23 -38.93 15.78
CA SER A 83 -11.23 -38.70 16.83
C SER A 83 -9.85 -39.29 16.51
N LYS A 84 -9.78 -40.34 15.69
CA LYS A 84 -8.53 -41.05 15.37
C LYS A 84 -7.86 -40.55 14.10
N ASN A 85 -8.67 -40.08 13.14
CA ASN A 85 -8.22 -39.72 11.80
C ASN A 85 -8.36 -38.23 11.51
N CYS A 86 -9.23 -37.53 12.23
CA CYS A 86 -9.51 -36.11 12.06
C CYS A 86 -9.47 -35.34 13.40
N PRO A 87 -8.51 -35.61 14.30
CA PRO A 87 -8.50 -35.04 15.65
C PRO A 87 -8.36 -33.51 15.64
N TRP A 88 -7.69 -32.95 14.62
CA TRP A 88 -7.51 -31.51 14.46
C TRP A 88 -8.80 -30.86 13.96
N SER A 89 -9.36 -31.35 12.85
CA SER A 89 -10.63 -30.83 12.30
C SER A 89 -11.80 -30.96 13.29
N CYS A 90 -11.78 -31.96 14.18
CA CYS A 90 -12.80 -32.14 15.20
C CYS A 90 -12.49 -31.50 16.55
N ASN A 91 -11.45 -30.68 16.62
CA ASN A 91 -11.08 -29.93 17.82
C ASN A 91 -10.88 -30.83 19.05
N MET A 92 -10.42 -32.07 18.84
CA MET A 92 -10.28 -33.10 19.87
C MET A 92 -8.87 -33.17 20.46
N CYS A 93 -8.00 -32.25 20.06
CA CYS A 93 -6.65 -32.20 20.56
C CYS A 93 -6.58 -31.35 21.82
N ALA A 94 -6.19 -31.96 22.93
CA ALA A 94 -5.92 -31.26 24.18
C ALA A 94 -4.46 -30.80 24.21
N ASN A 95 -4.30 -29.47 24.17
CA ASN A 95 -3.14 -28.62 24.47
C ASN A 95 -1.77 -29.02 23.91
N PRO A 96 -1.29 -28.35 22.85
CA PRO A 96 0.13 -28.01 22.82
C PRO A 96 0.40 -27.16 24.08
N GLY A 97 1.55 -27.39 24.73
CA GLY A 97 1.91 -26.72 25.99
C GLY A 97 1.64 -25.22 25.96
N GLU A 98 1.30 -24.67 27.13
CA GLU A 98 1.08 -23.23 27.35
C GLU A 98 2.08 -22.38 26.54
N GLY A 99 1.58 -21.72 25.50
CA GLY A 99 2.37 -20.77 24.71
C GLY A 99 3.17 -21.35 23.53
N ALA A 100 2.92 -22.58 23.06
CA ALA A 100 3.59 -23.05 21.85
C ALA A 100 3.16 -22.24 20.61
N ASP A 101 4.15 -21.72 19.88
CA ASP A 101 3.96 -21.11 18.57
C ASP A 101 3.60 -22.20 17.55
N VAL A 102 2.50 -22.00 16.83
CA VAL A 102 1.95 -22.90 15.81
C VAL A 102 2.11 -22.25 14.44
N GLU A 103 2.48 -23.05 13.44
CA GLU A 103 2.57 -22.63 12.04
C GLU A 103 1.50 -23.34 11.20
N ALA A 104 0.61 -22.57 10.57
CA ALA A 104 -0.40 -23.10 9.68
C ALA A 104 0.20 -23.44 8.29
N PRO A 105 -0.29 -24.50 7.61
CA PRO A 105 0.15 -24.80 6.25
C PRO A 105 -0.02 -23.59 5.31
N PRO A 106 0.91 -23.38 4.35
CA PRO A 106 0.91 -22.24 3.43
C PRO A 106 -0.15 -22.39 2.31
N VAL A 107 -1.43 -22.52 2.68
CA VAL A 107 -2.52 -22.78 1.73
C VAL A 107 -2.83 -21.54 0.88
N TYR A 108 -2.77 -20.35 1.47
CA TYR A 108 -3.09 -19.07 0.81
C TYR A 108 -1.91 -18.08 0.88
N GLY A 109 -0.70 -18.56 0.56
CA GLY A 109 0.52 -17.76 0.58
C GLY A 109 1.47 -18.20 1.69
N THR A 110 2.19 -17.24 2.28
CA THR A 110 3.13 -17.48 3.39
C THR A 110 2.41 -18.18 4.54
N ALA A 111 3.05 -19.21 5.12
CA ALA A 111 2.55 -19.91 6.30
C ALA A 111 2.32 -18.93 7.47
N GLN A 112 1.20 -19.07 8.17
CA GLN A 112 0.82 -18.13 9.23
C GLN A 112 1.27 -18.64 10.59
N LYS A 113 2.00 -17.81 11.34
CA LYS A 113 2.49 -18.11 12.70
C LYS A 113 1.62 -17.44 13.75
N PHE A 114 1.24 -18.20 14.77
CA PHE A 114 0.36 -17.74 15.84
C PHE A 114 0.48 -18.62 17.08
N SER A 115 0.12 -18.10 18.25
CA SER A 115 0.01 -18.93 19.45
C SER A 115 -1.30 -19.73 19.43
N ALA A 116 -1.25 -20.99 19.83
CA ALA A 116 -2.44 -21.85 19.94
C ALA A 116 -3.56 -21.26 20.83
N ASN A 117 -3.22 -20.35 21.74
CA ASN A 117 -4.17 -19.70 22.65
C ASN A 117 -4.61 -18.30 22.19
N ASP A 118 -4.13 -17.83 21.04
CA ASP A 118 -4.55 -16.54 20.47
C ASP A 118 -5.90 -16.68 19.75
N GLU A 119 -6.97 -16.53 20.52
CA GLU A 119 -8.34 -16.63 20.04
C GLU A 119 -8.63 -15.68 18.86
N LYS A 120 -8.07 -14.48 18.87
CA LYS A 120 -8.29 -13.49 17.81
C LYS A 120 -7.69 -13.96 16.49
N THR A 121 -6.47 -14.47 16.54
CA THR A 121 -5.79 -14.99 15.35
C THR A 121 -6.49 -16.25 14.82
N LEU A 122 -6.94 -17.14 15.71
CA LEU A 122 -7.71 -18.33 15.35
C LEU A 122 -9.03 -17.98 14.65
N ILE A 123 -9.75 -16.95 15.14
CA ILE A 123 -10.98 -16.45 14.49
C ILE A 123 -10.65 -15.97 13.08
N VAL A 124 -9.62 -15.13 12.92
CA VAL A 124 -9.21 -14.63 11.60
C VAL A 124 -8.87 -15.77 10.65
N MET A 125 -8.14 -16.78 11.11
CA MET A 125 -7.79 -17.93 10.28
C MET A 125 -9.01 -18.72 9.82
N ARG A 126 -10.01 -18.91 10.70
CA ARG A 126 -11.28 -19.57 10.36
C ARG A 126 -12.04 -18.77 9.32
N GLU A 127 -12.23 -17.47 9.56
CA GLU A 127 -12.95 -16.58 8.65
C GLU A 127 -12.25 -16.44 7.29
N MET A 128 -10.91 -16.39 7.28
CA MET A 128 -10.11 -16.41 6.06
C MET A 128 -10.35 -17.69 5.26
N ASN A 129 -10.32 -18.86 5.92
CA ASN A 129 -10.56 -20.15 5.26
C ASN A 129 -11.97 -20.21 4.65
N GLU A 130 -12.97 -19.73 5.40
CA GLU A 130 -14.34 -19.63 4.91
C GLU A 130 -14.40 -18.71 3.69
N TYR A 131 -13.95 -17.46 3.82
CA TYR A 131 -13.93 -16.47 2.74
C TYR A 131 -13.26 -16.99 1.45
N MET A 132 -12.09 -17.62 1.57
CA MET A 132 -11.38 -18.15 0.43
C MET A 132 -12.16 -19.28 -0.27
N THR A 133 -12.76 -20.19 0.50
CA THR A 133 -13.42 -21.40 -0.03
C THR A 133 -14.85 -21.18 -0.48
N THR A 134 -15.57 -20.21 0.09
CA THR A 134 -16.98 -19.95 -0.19
C THR A 134 -17.17 -18.80 -1.19
N GLU A 135 -16.30 -17.78 -1.15
CA GLU A 135 -16.40 -16.60 -2.03
C GLU A 135 -15.31 -16.61 -3.10
N VAL A 136 -14.03 -16.50 -2.70
CA VAL A 136 -12.92 -16.21 -3.62
C VAL A 136 -12.77 -17.28 -4.69
N PHE A 137 -12.81 -18.56 -4.33
CA PHE A 137 -12.69 -19.65 -5.30
C PHE A 137 -13.98 -19.97 -6.06
N ARG A 138 -15.14 -19.49 -5.62
CA ARG A 138 -16.44 -19.84 -6.24
C ARG A 138 -16.98 -18.74 -7.14
N GLU A 139 -16.87 -17.48 -6.74
CA GLU A 139 -17.50 -16.38 -7.46
C GLU A 139 -16.70 -15.97 -8.70
N ALA A 140 -17.43 -15.52 -9.74
CA ALA A 140 -16.84 -15.11 -11.00
C ALA A 140 -16.02 -13.81 -10.89
N LYS A 141 -16.38 -12.91 -9.96
CA LYS A 141 -15.71 -11.60 -9.77
C LYS A 141 -14.24 -11.73 -9.37
N TYR A 142 -13.85 -12.85 -8.76
CA TYR A 142 -12.46 -13.13 -8.37
C TYR A 142 -11.65 -13.90 -9.42
N ARG A 143 -12.22 -14.24 -10.59
CA ARG A 143 -11.60 -15.16 -11.56
C ARG A 143 -10.12 -14.83 -11.86
N ASN A 144 -9.80 -13.55 -12.01
CA ASN A 144 -8.44 -13.08 -12.34
C ASN A 144 -7.57 -12.78 -11.08
N LEU A 145 -8.15 -12.90 -9.89
CA LEU A 145 -7.52 -12.59 -8.61
C LEU A 145 -7.16 -13.84 -7.79
N LYS A 146 -7.81 -15.00 -8.06
CA LYS A 146 -7.63 -16.25 -7.31
C LYS A 146 -6.16 -16.64 -7.10
N GLY A 147 -5.34 -16.55 -8.13
CA GLY A 147 -3.91 -16.91 -8.05
C GLY A 147 -3.04 -15.89 -7.32
N ASN A 148 -3.52 -14.65 -7.18
CA ASN A 148 -2.78 -13.54 -6.59
C ASN A 148 -3.26 -13.18 -5.18
N CYS A 149 -4.42 -13.71 -4.74
CA CYS A 149 -4.90 -13.47 -3.39
C CYS A 149 -4.18 -14.34 -2.37
N LEU A 150 -3.06 -13.84 -1.88
CA LEU A 150 -2.14 -14.52 -0.98
C LEU A 150 -1.75 -13.61 0.19
N ASN A 151 -1.60 -14.19 1.38
CA ASN A 151 -0.86 -13.56 2.47
C ASN A 151 0.62 -13.58 2.14
N GLN A 152 1.27 -12.42 2.19
CA GLN A 152 2.68 -12.27 1.86
C GLN A 152 3.58 -12.30 3.10
N HIS A 153 3.00 -12.19 4.30
CA HIS A 153 3.72 -12.21 5.57
C HIS A 153 3.20 -13.31 6.51
N GLU A 154 4.08 -13.85 7.35
CA GLU A 154 3.76 -14.93 8.29
C GLU A 154 2.84 -14.49 9.46
N LEU A 155 2.68 -13.18 9.67
CA LEU A 155 1.86 -12.59 10.73
C LEU A 155 0.58 -11.91 10.22
N CYS A 156 0.18 -12.14 8.97
CA CYS A 156 -1.02 -11.49 8.41
C CYS A 156 -2.29 -11.78 9.23
N ALA A 157 -2.50 -13.03 9.64
CA ALA A 157 -3.65 -13.42 10.46
C ALA A 157 -3.60 -12.78 11.85
N PHE A 158 -2.42 -12.74 12.47
CA PHE A 158 -2.19 -12.11 13.76
C PHE A 158 -2.48 -10.60 13.72
N TRP A 159 -1.89 -9.89 12.76
CA TRP A 159 -2.11 -8.46 12.57
C TRP A 159 -3.57 -8.13 12.25
N ALA A 160 -4.23 -8.92 11.41
CA ALA A 160 -5.66 -8.78 11.17
C ALA A 160 -6.47 -8.94 12.47
N GLY A 161 -6.10 -9.88 13.35
CA GLY A 161 -6.73 -10.06 14.66
C GLY A 161 -6.51 -8.89 15.61
N LEU A 162 -5.43 -8.11 15.43
CA LEU A 162 -5.18 -6.85 16.13
C LEU A 162 -5.92 -5.64 15.53
N GLY A 163 -6.65 -5.82 14.43
CA GLY A 163 -7.38 -4.74 13.74
C GLY A 163 -6.55 -3.99 12.69
N GLU A 164 -5.40 -4.53 12.29
CA GLU A 164 -4.52 -3.87 11.33
C GLU A 164 -5.14 -3.70 9.94
N CYS A 165 -6.14 -4.51 9.58
CA CYS A 165 -6.89 -4.32 8.32
C CYS A 165 -7.54 -2.93 8.23
N GLU A 166 -7.90 -2.32 9.36
CA GLU A 166 -8.48 -0.97 9.43
C GLU A 166 -7.46 0.10 9.83
N ASN A 167 -6.47 -0.26 10.66
CA ASN A 167 -5.43 0.69 11.10
C ASN A 167 -4.36 0.94 10.03
N ASN A 168 -4.05 -0.08 9.22
CA ASN A 168 -3.04 -0.06 8.16
C ASN A 168 -3.56 -0.63 6.83
N PRO A 169 -4.68 -0.09 6.30
CA PRO A 169 -5.42 -0.69 5.19
C PRO A 169 -4.62 -0.77 3.89
N SER A 170 -3.81 0.25 3.56
CA SER A 170 -3.01 0.27 2.32
C SER A 170 -2.04 -0.91 2.22
N TYR A 171 -1.47 -1.33 3.36
CA TYR A 171 -0.61 -2.51 3.42
C TYR A 171 -1.43 -3.78 3.55
N MET A 172 -2.29 -3.84 4.57
CA MET A 172 -2.97 -5.06 4.99
C MET A 172 -3.93 -5.58 3.92
N LYS A 173 -4.68 -4.70 3.26
CA LYS A 173 -5.67 -5.13 2.26
C LYS A 173 -5.05 -5.68 0.98
N ILE A 174 -3.76 -5.41 0.75
CA ILE A 174 -3.01 -5.84 -0.43
C ILE A 174 -2.06 -7.00 -0.12
N ASN A 175 -1.30 -6.90 0.97
CA ASN A 175 -0.28 -7.88 1.33
C ASN A 175 -0.83 -9.00 2.22
N CYS A 176 -1.99 -8.80 2.85
CA CYS A 176 -2.66 -9.75 3.71
C CYS A 176 -4.13 -9.94 3.27
N ALA A 177 -4.39 -9.86 1.96
CA ALA A 177 -5.73 -9.82 1.40
C ALA A 177 -6.62 -11.01 1.81
N PRO A 178 -6.13 -12.27 1.90
CA PRO A 178 -6.91 -13.36 2.47
C PRO A 178 -7.30 -13.11 3.93
N ALA A 179 -6.34 -12.75 4.79
CA ALA A 179 -6.58 -12.54 6.22
C ALA A 179 -7.53 -11.36 6.48
N CYS A 180 -7.47 -10.32 5.66
CA CYS A 180 -8.38 -9.16 5.74
C CYS A 180 -9.70 -9.35 4.98
N LYS A 181 -9.86 -10.46 4.24
CA LYS A 181 -11.03 -10.72 3.38
C LYS A 181 -11.22 -9.67 2.27
N THR A 182 -10.13 -9.17 1.71
CA THR A 182 -10.08 -8.06 0.74
C THR A 182 -9.51 -8.48 -0.62
N CYS A 183 -9.61 -9.75 -1.02
CA CYS A 183 -9.09 -10.21 -2.31
C CYS A 183 -9.57 -9.38 -3.50
N ILE A 184 -10.78 -8.82 -3.43
CA ILE A 184 -11.35 -8.02 -4.52
C ILE A 184 -10.61 -6.69 -4.67
N GLU A 185 -10.05 -6.16 -3.58
CA GLU A 185 -9.29 -4.91 -3.56
C GLU A 185 -7.90 -5.03 -4.21
N LEU A 186 -7.46 -6.25 -4.52
CA LEU A 186 -6.29 -6.48 -5.37
C LEU A 186 -6.52 -6.01 -6.80
N ASP A 187 -7.77 -5.96 -7.27
CA ASP A 187 -8.11 -5.26 -8.50
C ASP A 187 -8.10 -3.75 -8.25
N VAL A 188 -7.09 -3.07 -8.78
CA VAL A 188 -6.94 -1.61 -8.64
C VAL A 188 -8.14 -0.83 -9.19
N ASN A 189 -8.84 -1.34 -10.21
CA ASN A 189 -10.01 -0.66 -10.75
C ASN A 189 -11.20 -0.77 -9.79
N TYR A 190 -11.29 -1.86 -9.04
CA TYR A 190 -12.29 -2.02 -7.99
C TYR A 190 -11.94 -1.18 -6.76
N ARG A 191 -10.70 -1.28 -6.28
CA ARG A 191 -10.25 -0.58 -5.07
C ARG A 191 -10.23 0.94 -5.25
N CYS A 192 -9.84 1.41 -6.42
CA CYS A 192 -9.65 2.83 -6.69
C CYS A 192 -10.74 3.43 -7.59
N SER A 193 -11.87 2.72 -7.78
CA SER A 193 -13.08 3.36 -8.30
C SER A 193 -13.59 4.38 -7.28
N TYR A 194 -14.10 5.52 -7.75
CA TYR A 194 -14.65 6.56 -6.91
C TYR A 194 -15.81 7.27 -7.60
N THR A 195 -16.61 7.98 -6.82
CA THR A 195 -17.61 8.93 -7.31
C THR A 195 -17.24 10.35 -6.91
N GLU A 196 -17.78 11.34 -7.63
CA GLU A 196 -17.57 12.76 -7.30
C GLU A 196 -18.10 13.12 -5.91
N ASP A 197 -19.22 12.50 -5.48
CA ASP A 197 -19.75 12.69 -4.12
C ASP A 197 -18.82 12.15 -3.03
N GLU A 198 -18.09 11.08 -3.33
CA GLU A 198 -17.15 10.46 -2.38
C GLU A 198 -15.83 11.25 -2.26
N TYR A 199 -15.39 11.83 -3.37
CA TYR A 199 -14.17 12.63 -3.48
C TYR A 199 -14.48 13.94 -4.23
N PRO A 200 -15.12 14.91 -3.56
CA PRO A 200 -15.45 16.18 -4.19
C PRO A 200 -14.19 16.96 -4.52
N ASP A 201 -14.22 17.67 -5.64
CA ASP A 201 -13.18 18.59 -6.05
C ASP A 201 -13.12 19.79 -5.08
N ALA A 202 -11.93 20.15 -4.62
CA ALA A 202 -11.70 21.30 -3.75
C ALA A 202 -11.89 22.63 -4.47
N TYR A 203 -11.70 22.64 -5.79
CA TYR A 203 -11.90 23.79 -6.65
C TYR A 203 -12.79 23.43 -7.82
N VAL A 204 -13.74 24.31 -8.10
CA VAL A 204 -14.47 24.37 -9.36
C VAL A 204 -13.91 25.50 -10.24
N PRO A 205 -14.27 25.57 -11.54
CA PRO A 205 -13.80 26.64 -12.42
C PRO A 205 -14.04 28.03 -11.81
N GLY A 206 -12.97 28.82 -11.68
CA GLY A 206 -13.00 30.17 -11.08
C GLY A 206 -12.42 30.26 -9.66
N ASP A 207 -12.47 29.19 -8.87
CA ASP A 207 -12.02 29.23 -7.46
C ASP A 207 -10.53 29.52 -7.33
N LEU A 208 -9.73 29.01 -8.25
CA LEU A 208 -8.28 29.22 -8.29
C LEU A 208 -7.95 30.72 -8.40
N ASN A 209 -8.55 31.40 -9.39
CA ASN A 209 -8.36 32.84 -9.55
C ASN A 209 -8.93 33.61 -8.36
N ALA A 210 -10.11 33.26 -7.87
CA ALA A 210 -10.71 33.91 -6.72
C ALA A 210 -9.81 33.85 -5.46
N MET A 211 -9.13 32.72 -5.24
CA MET A 211 -8.16 32.56 -4.15
C MET A 211 -6.96 33.52 -4.31
N PHE A 212 -6.35 33.57 -5.50
CA PHE A 212 -5.23 34.46 -5.77
C PHE A 212 -5.62 35.94 -5.78
N GLU A 213 -6.79 36.29 -6.29
CA GLU A 213 -7.34 37.64 -6.23
C GLU A 213 -7.58 38.07 -4.77
N GLY A 214 -8.00 37.15 -3.90
CA GLY A 214 -8.08 37.39 -2.47
C GLY A 214 -6.73 37.76 -1.85
N ILE A 215 -5.66 37.04 -2.21
CA ILE A 215 -4.28 37.39 -1.82
C ILE A 215 -3.93 38.78 -2.34
N ALA A 216 -4.16 39.03 -3.63
CA ALA A 216 -3.81 40.27 -4.31
C ALA A 216 -4.56 41.52 -3.80
N ASN A 217 -5.67 41.33 -3.09
CA ASN A 217 -6.48 42.39 -2.51
C ASN A 217 -6.37 42.47 -0.98
N GLY A 218 -5.33 41.84 -0.40
CA GLY A 218 -4.89 42.08 0.96
C GLY A 218 -5.43 41.12 2.03
N LYS A 219 -6.02 39.99 1.64
CA LYS A 219 -6.51 38.98 2.61
C LYS A 219 -5.38 38.42 3.51
N TRP A 220 -4.13 38.51 3.05
CA TRP A 220 -2.96 37.91 3.68
C TRP A 220 -1.78 38.88 3.81
N ASP A 221 -2.08 40.17 4.00
CA ASP A 221 -1.09 41.25 4.10
C ASP A 221 0.00 40.97 5.15
N GLN A 222 -0.33 40.29 6.26
CA GLN A 222 0.65 39.95 7.30
C GLN A 222 1.85 39.11 6.81
N TYR A 223 1.72 38.44 5.66
CA TYR A 223 2.78 37.63 5.07
C TYR A 223 3.58 38.36 3.97
N HIS A 224 3.31 39.64 3.75
CA HIS A 224 3.92 40.50 2.72
C HIS A 224 3.94 39.84 1.33
N PRO A 225 2.79 39.64 0.69
CA PRO A 225 2.72 38.99 -0.61
C PRO A 225 3.35 39.84 -1.73
N VAL A 226 4.01 39.20 -2.68
CA VAL A 226 4.55 39.80 -3.91
C VAL A 226 4.05 39.01 -5.12
N ILE A 227 3.42 39.70 -6.07
CA ILE A 227 2.85 39.09 -7.27
C ILE A 227 3.86 39.22 -8.41
N HIS A 228 4.43 38.08 -8.84
CA HIS A 228 5.39 38.03 -9.94
C HIS A 228 4.69 37.86 -11.30
N SER A 229 3.60 37.09 -11.33
CA SER A 229 2.78 36.92 -12.53
C SER A 229 1.31 36.75 -12.19
N ALA A 230 0.45 37.19 -13.11
CA ALA A 230 -1.00 37.12 -12.98
C ALA A 230 -1.68 37.00 -14.37
N PRO A 231 -2.96 36.56 -14.42
CA PRO A 231 -3.79 36.58 -15.62
C PRO A 231 -3.87 37.97 -16.27
N ALA A 232 -4.18 38.01 -17.57
CA ALA A 232 -4.22 39.25 -18.35
C ALA A 232 -5.28 40.26 -17.87
N ASP A 233 -6.35 39.76 -17.27
CA ASP A 233 -7.48 40.51 -16.75
C ASP A 233 -7.34 40.91 -15.28
N TYR A 234 -6.24 40.51 -14.61
CA TYR A 234 -5.96 40.91 -13.23
C TYR A 234 -5.91 42.43 -13.09
N LYS A 235 -6.60 42.93 -12.07
CA LYS A 235 -6.54 44.32 -11.61
C LYS A 235 -6.61 44.35 -10.09
N ARG A 236 -5.68 45.07 -9.46
CA ARG A 236 -5.80 45.40 -8.03
C ARG A 236 -7.02 46.29 -7.82
N VAL A 237 -7.85 45.91 -6.85
CA VAL A 237 -9.03 46.68 -6.45
C VAL A 237 -8.79 47.39 -5.11
N ASN A 238 -8.06 46.74 -4.19
CA ASN A 238 -7.72 47.33 -2.91
C ASN A 238 -6.36 48.05 -2.94
N GLU A 239 -6.38 49.35 -3.22
CA GLU A 239 -5.17 50.20 -3.26
C GLU A 239 -4.52 50.40 -1.88
N THR A 240 -5.20 50.06 -0.77
CA THR A 240 -4.65 50.19 0.59
C THR A 240 -3.86 48.96 1.06
N SER A 241 -3.92 47.86 0.31
CA SER A 241 -3.17 46.64 0.62
C SER A 241 -1.66 46.85 0.42
N ILE A 242 -0.86 46.20 1.28
CA ILE A 242 0.60 46.26 1.23
C ILE A 242 1.23 45.30 0.21
N VAL A 243 0.42 44.51 -0.50
CA VAL A 243 0.90 43.58 -1.53
C VAL A 243 1.77 44.34 -2.53
N ASP A 244 2.87 43.74 -2.98
CA ASP A 244 3.69 44.32 -4.06
C ASP A 244 3.31 43.67 -5.41
N ASP A 245 2.75 44.46 -6.32
CA ASP A 245 2.50 44.09 -7.72
C ASP A 245 3.16 45.07 -8.69
N SER A 246 4.12 45.87 -8.22
CA SER A 246 4.74 46.94 -9.01
C SER A 246 5.43 46.45 -10.29
N ASN A 247 5.86 45.19 -10.30
CA ASN A 247 6.55 44.53 -11.41
C ASN A 247 5.81 43.27 -11.91
N VAL A 248 4.48 43.21 -11.71
CA VAL A 248 3.69 42.03 -12.10
C VAL A 248 3.73 41.79 -13.61
N GLN A 249 4.02 40.55 -14.01
CA GLN A 249 3.89 40.11 -15.40
C GLN A 249 2.46 39.62 -15.69
N LEU A 250 1.71 40.41 -16.47
CA LEU A 250 0.37 40.06 -16.92
C LEU A 250 0.35 39.04 -18.08
N GLY A 251 -0.73 38.27 -18.18
CA GLY A 251 -0.93 37.25 -19.22
C GLY A 251 -0.32 35.88 -18.90
N GLY A 252 0.27 35.74 -17.71
CA GLY A 252 0.77 34.47 -17.19
C GLY A 252 -0.21 33.79 -16.22
N PRO A 253 0.15 32.59 -15.72
CA PRO A 253 -0.48 32.03 -14.53
C PRO A 253 -0.03 32.79 -13.27
N TRP A 254 -0.76 32.61 -12.17
CA TRP A 254 -0.36 33.20 -10.89
C TRP A 254 0.98 32.66 -10.39
N VAL A 255 1.89 33.55 -10.00
CA VAL A 255 3.11 33.22 -9.25
C VAL A 255 3.27 34.24 -8.14
N VAL A 256 3.16 33.81 -6.89
CA VAL A 256 3.13 34.70 -5.72
C VAL A 256 4.12 34.23 -4.67
N THR A 257 4.92 35.15 -4.13
CA THR A 257 5.75 34.86 -2.94
C THR A 257 5.17 35.51 -1.70
N PHE A 258 5.44 34.93 -0.55
CA PHE A 258 5.15 35.46 0.77
C PHE A 258 6.46 35.56 1.55
N ASP A 259 6.93 36.77 1.86
CA ASP A 259 8.27 36.97 2.41
C ASP A 259 8.40 36.69 3.92
N ASN A 260 7.28 36.59 4.62
CA ASN A 260 7.22 36.37 6.07
C ASN A 260 6.24 35.24 6.42
N PHE A 261 6.24 34.16 5.64
CA PHE A 261 5.26 33.08 5.80
C PHE A 261 5.61 32.12 6.92
N LEU A 262 6.91 31.79 7.06
CA LEU A 262 7.42 31.03 8.20
C LEU A 262 8.26 31.94 9.09
N THR A 263 8.24 31.66 10.38
CA THR A 263 9.25 32.18 11.31
C THR A 263 10.58 31.43 11.14
N ASP A 264 11.68 32.04 11.57
CA ASP A 264 12.99 31.37 11.52
C ASP A 264 13.01 30.06 12.32
N ALA A 265 12.31 30.03 13.46
CA ALA A 265 12.20 28.85 14.31
C ALA A 265 11.43 27.71 13.63
N GLU A 266 10.36 28.01 12.90
CA GLU A 266 9.62 27.01 12.12
C GLU A 266 10.48 26.46 10.98
N ALA A 267 11.21 27.34 10.30
CA ALA A 267 12.12 26.94 9.22
C ALA A 267 13.23 26.02 9.73
N ASP A 268 13.87 26.37 10.85
CA ASP A 268 14.90 25.53 11.50
C ASP A 268 14.31 24.20 11.97
N ARG A 269 13.11 24.23 12.57
CA ARG A 269 12.43 23.01 13.03
C ARG A 269 12.14 22.05 11.87
N MET A 270 11.68 22.54 10.73
CA MET A 270 11.46 21.70 9.55
C MET A 270 12.77 21.09 9.04
N ILE A 271 13.90 21.80 9.11
CA ILE A 271 15.22 21.25 8.76
C ILE A 271 15.61 20.11 9.72
N GLU A 272 15.46 20.31 11.04
CA GLU A 272 15.71 19.30 12.07
C GLU A 272 14.87 18.04 11.87
N LEU A 273 13.58 18.22 11.55
CA LEU A 273 12.69 17.11 11.25
C LEU A 273 13.14 16.35 9.99
N GLY A 274 13.62 17.07 8.96
CA GLY A 274 14.22 16.43 7.78
C GLY A 274 15.43 15.55 8.13
N TYR A 275 16.28 16.00 9.05
CA TYR A 275 17.39 15.16 9.57
C TYR A 275 16.89 13.98 10.40
N THR A 276 15.81 14.17 11.16
CA THR A 276 15.19 13.11 11.99
C THR A 276 14.61 11.99 11.14
N GLU A 277 13.92 12.34 10.05
CA GLU A 277 13.36 11.38 9.09
C GLU A 277 14.45 10.74 8.20
N GLY A 278 15.57 11.44 8.03
CA GLY A 278 16.76 10.96 7.32
C GLY A 278 16.71 11.25 5.82
N TYR A 279 17.53 12.21 5.38
CA TYR A 279 17.70 12.54 3.97
C TYR A 279 18.22 11.36 3.16
N LYS A 280 17.61 11.12 2.00
CA LYS A 280 18.04 10.10 1.03
C LYS A 280 18.10 10.70 -0.36
N ARG A 281 18.90 10.11 -1.23
CA ARG A 281 18.99 10.51 -2.64
C ARG A 281 17.60 10.51 -3.30
N SER A 282 17.25 11.60 -3.95
CA SER A 282 15.91 11.76 -4.55
C SER A 282 15.62 10.77 -5.68
N THR A 283 14.36 10.34 -5.74
CA THR A 283 13.84 9.36 -6.70
C THR A 283 12.67 9.95 -7.50
N ASP A 284 12.54 9.51 -8.75
CA ASP A 284 11.37 9.73 -9.60
C ASP A 284 10.40 8.54 -9.51
N VAL A 285 9.14 8.75 -9.89
CA VAL A 285 8.13 7.69 -10.04
C VAL A 285 8.53 6.78 -11.21
N GLY A 286 8.57 5.46 -10.95
CA GLY A 286 8.97 4.41 -11.87
C GLY A 286 7.80 3.75 -12.60
N GLY A 287 7.90 2.46 -12.93
CA GLY A 287 6.82 1.71 -13.59
C GLY A 287 5.69 1.35 -12.64
N ARG A 288 4.46 1.24 -13.17
CA ARG A 288 3.29 0.78 -12.40
C ARG A 288 3.37 -0.74 -12.20
N LYS A 289 3.27 -1.19 -10.95
CA LYS A 289 3.17 -2.59 -10.56
C LYS A 289 1.75 -3.11 -10.70
N PHE A 290 1.60 -4.43 -10.65
CA PHE A 290 0.29 -5.10 -10.72
C PHE A 290 -0.66 -4.64 -9.61
N ASP A 291 -0.13 -4.39 -8.41
CA ASP A 291 -0.86 -3.89 -7.24
C ASP A 291 -1.24 -2.40 -7.34
N GLY A 292 -0.98 -1.74 -8.48
CA GLY A 292 -1.28 -0.34 -8.70
C GLY A 292 -0.27 0.65 -8.13
N THR A 293 0.71 0.20 -7.33
CA THR A 293 1.79 1.04 -6.82
C THR A 293 2.86 1.29 -7.88
N TYR A 294 3.70 2.30 -7.72
CA TYR A 294 4.82 2.58 -8.63
C TYR A 294 6.19 2.25 -8.04
N ASP A 295 7.13 1.85 -8.90
CA ASP A 295 8.54 1.74 -8.53
C ASP A 295 9.15 3.11 -8.17
N LYS A 296 10.27 3.11 -7.43
CA LYS A 296 11.08 4.30 -7.20
C LYS A 296 12.39 4.17 -7.97
N LYS A 297 12.72 5.15 -8.82
CA LYS A 297 13.97 5.17 -9.58
C LYS A 297 14.82 6.35 -9.12
N VAL A 298 16.06 6.09 -8.68
CA VAL A 298 17.00 7.19 -8.34
C VAL A 298 17.11 8.15 -9.52
N SER A 299 16.88 9.43 -9.25
CA SER A 299 16.74 10.42 -10.32
C SER A 299 18.10 10.87 -10.83
N SER A 300 18.25 10.90 -12.15
CA SER A 300 19.42 11.48 -12.83
C SER A 300 19.26 12.99 -13.06
N THR A 301 18.03 13.49 -13.03
CA THR A 301 17.66 14.88 -13.34
C THR A 301 17.41 15.70 -12.08
N ARG A 302 17.04 15.04 -10.97
CA ARG A 302 16.95 15.60 -9.64
C ARG A 302 18.13 15.13 -8.81
N THR A 303 19.10 16.01 -8.57
CA THR A 303 20.37 15.64 -7.91
C THR A 303 20.39 15.86 -6.40
N SER A 304 19.28 16.33 -5.82
CA SER A 304 19.09 16.58 -4.39
C SER A 304 19.01 15.32 -3.52
N GLU A 305 18.99 15.57 -2.21
CA GLU A 305 18.46 14.64 -1.22
C GLU A 305 17.09 15.14 -0.73
N ASN A 306 16.24 14.22 -0.29
CA ASN A 306 14.97 14.57 0.35
C ASN A 306 14.63 13.61 1.49
N ALA A 307 13.85 14.13 2.43
CA ALA A 307 13.16 13.38 3.47
C ALA A 307 11.66 13.61 3.33
N TRP A 308 10.85 12.57 3.53
CA TRP A 308 9.41 12.70 3.60
C TRP A 308 9.01 12.90 5.05
N CYS A 309 8.21 13.94 5.32
CA CYS A 309 7.75 14.28 6.65
C CYS A 309 6.69 13.27 7.13
N MET A 310 7.15 12.11 7.58
CA MET A 310 6.32 11.00 8.06
C MET A 310 6.49 10.87 9.58
N SER A 311 5.85 9.87 10.20
CA SER A 311 6.15 9.41 11.56
C SER A 311 6.15 10.50 12.65
N LYS A 312 7.32 11.03 13.01
CA LYS A 312 7.46 12.07 14.04
C LYS A 312 7.21 13.45 13.43
N CYS A 313 7.68 13.68 12.21
CA CYS A 313 7.51 14.94 11.52
C CYS A 313 6.03 15.29 11.27
N GLU A 314 5.22 14.33 10.79
CA GLU A 314 3.80 14.58 10.50
C GLU A 314 2.96 14.91 11.76
N LYS A 315 3.45 14.51 12.94
CA LYS A 315 2.80 14.75 14.25
C LYS A 315 3.40 15.96 14.97
N ASP A 316 4.43 16.57 14.40
CA ASP A 316 5.08 17.73 15.00
C ASP A 316 4.17 18.96 14.88
N PRO A 317 3.97 19.74 15.97
CA PRO A 317 3.12 20.93 15.94
C PRO A 317 3.49 21.90 14.82
N THR A 318 4.78 22.09 14.52
CA THR A 318 5.21 22.99 13.43
C THR A 318 4.70 22.51 12.07
N SER A 319 4.77 21.20 11.79
CA SER A 319 4.26 20.66 10.53
C SER A 319 2.74 20.83 10.41
N ILE A 320 2.01 20.58 11.51
CA ILE A 320 0.55 20.69 11.54
C ILE A 320 0.10 22.15 11.35
N GLU A 321 0.73 23.09 12.07
CA GLU A 321 0.43 24.52 11.99
C GLU A 321 0.76 25.12 10.62
N LEU A 322 1.85 24.67 9.98
CA LEU A 322 2.18 25.10 8.62
C LEU A 322 1.15 24.60 7.60
N LEU A 323 0.68 23.35 7.71
CA LEU A 323 -0.39 22.85 6.83
C LEU A 323 -1.72 23.59 7.06
N ASP A 324 -2.08 23.92 8.30
CA ASP A 324 -3.27 24.73 8.59
C ASP A 324 -3.14 26.14 7.98
N ARG A 325 -1.98 26.76 8.13
CA ARG A 325 -1.68 28.08 7.52
C ARG A 325 -1.78 28.04 6.00
N ILE A 326 -1.22 27.01 5.36
CA ILE A 326 -1.35 26.78 3.91
C ILE A 326 -2.81 26.57 3.52
N GLY A 327 -3.56 25.80 4.30
CA GLY A 327 -4.98 25.55 4.10
C GLY A 327 -5.82 26.83 4.20
N ASN A 328 -5.50 27.72 5.14
CA ASN A 328 -6.18 29.00 5.26
C ASN A 328 -5.93 29.91 4.05
N VAL A 329 -4.70 29.96 3.53
CA VAL A 329 -4.38 30.76 2.32
C VAL A 329 -5.08 30.20 1.08
N THR A 330 -5.02 28.88 0.90
CA THR A 330 -5.43 28.22 -0.34
C THR A 330 -6.88 27.74 -0.34
N ASN A 331 -7.52 27.63 0.81
CA ASN A 331 -8.80 26.92 0.98
C ASN A 331 -8.72 25.41 0.61
N ILE A 332 -7.51 24.84 0.62
CA ILE A 332 -7.26 23.40 0.45
C ILE A 332 -6.50 22.88 1.67
N TYR A 333 -7.19 22.14 2.53
CA TYR A 333 -6.67 21.72 3.83
C TYR A 333 -5.88 20.39 3.77
N ALA A 334 -5.25 20.03 4.89
CA ALA A 334 -4.31 18.92 5.02
C ALA A 334 -4.82 17.55 4.51
N SER A 335 -6.14 17.32 4.44
CA SER A 335 -6.70 16.10 3.85
C SER A 335 -6.41 15.96 2.35
N HIS A 336 -6.11 17.05 1.66
CA HIS A 336 -5.79 17.10 0.23
C HIS A 336 -4.29 17.16 -0.04
N THR A 337 -3.44 17.16 0.99
CA THR A 337 -1.99 17.34 0.81
C THR A 337 -1.24 16.03 0.90
N GLU A 338 -0.17 15.90 0.11
CA GLU A 338 0.89 14.95 0.43
C GLU A 338 1.59 15.35 1.73
N ASN A 339 2.34 14.43 2.35
CA ASN A 339 3.28 14.81 3.40
C ASN A 339 4.31 15.79 2.85
N PHE A 340 4.81 16.72 3.67
CA PHE A 340 5.88 17.61 3.24
C PHE A 340 7.06 16.81 2.70
N GLN A 341 7.56 17.19 1.54
CA GLN A 341 8.84 16.71 1.04
C GLN A 341 9.91 17.74 1.39
N ILE A 342 10.71 17.44 2.41
CA ILE A 342 11.81 18.30 2.87
C ILE A 342 13.04 18.02 2.01
N LEU A 343 13.65 19.08 1.51
CA LEU A 343 14.65 19.06 0.46
C LEU A 343 15.97 19.61 0.98
N LYS A 344 17.06 18.98 0.54
CA LYS A 344 18.42 19.45 0.76
C LYS A 344 19.18 19.44 -0.56
N TYR A 345 19.71 20.60 -0.95
CA TYR A 345 20.60 20.75 -2.08
C TYR A 345 21.94 21.28 -1.60
N GLU A 346 22.98 20.50 -1.83
CA GLU A 346 24.37 20.92 -1.69
C GLU A 346 24.84 21.66 -2.95
N GLU A 347 26.04 22.25 -2.89
CA GLU A 347 26.68 22.88 -4.05
C GLU A 347 26.65 21.99 -5.30
N SER A 348 26.42 22.62 -6.46
CA SER A 348 26.16 22.02 -7.78
C SER A 348 24.85 21.22 -7.95
N GLN A 349 24.16 20.86 -6.86
CA GLN A 349 22.92 20.10 -6.97
C GLN A 349 21.78 20.96 -7.50
N ARG A 350 20.89 20.34 -8.29
CA ARG A 350 19.80 20.99 -9.02
C ARG A 350 18.61 20.05 -9.19
N TYR A 351 17.53 20.58 -9.73
CA TYR A 351 16.45 19.78 -10.29
C TYR A 351 16.10 20.35 -11.66
N ALA A 352 16.28 19.53 -12.69
CA ALA A 352 15.95 19.90 -14.06
C ALA A 352 14.49 20.34 -14.21
N GLN A 353 14.22 21.05 -15.31
CA GLN A 353 12.88 21.49 -15.68
C GLN A 353 11.87 20.34 -15.63
N HIS A 354 10.79 20.56 -14.90
CA HIS A 354 9.69 19.62 -14.72
C HIS A 354 8.37 20.37 -14.49
N HIS A 355 7.33 19.60 -14.22
CA HIS A 355 6.01 20.09 -13.90
C HIS A 355 5.42 19.24 -12.77
N ASP A 356 4.70 19.86 -11.84
CA ASP A 356 4.20 19.16 -10.65
C ASP A 356 2.88 18.41 -10.87
N TYR A 357 2.10 18.77 -11.89
CA TYR A 357 0.93 17.99 -12.32
C TYR A 357 1.30 16.54 -12.70
N ILE A 358 0.57 15.59 -12.11
CA ILE A 358 0.72 14.16 -12.37
C ILE A 358 -0.48 13.66 -13.18
N GLY A 359 -0.28 13.38 -14.46
CA GLY A 359 -1.39 13.10 -15.38
C GLY A 359 -2.21 11.86 -15.08
N HIS A 360 -1.61 10.81 -14.54
CA HIS A 360 -2.35 9.59 -14.20
C HIS A 360 -3.19 9.72 -12.92
N HIS A 361 -2.97 10.77 -12.10
CA HIS A 361 -3.81 11.06 -10.95
C HIS A 361 -5.18 11.63 -11.33
N ASP A 362 -5.36 12.13 -12.56
CA ASP A 362 -6.66 12.64 -13.06
C ASP A 362 -7.76 11.57 -12.96
N SER A 363 -7.38 10.31 -13.23
CA SER A 363 -8.27 9.14 -13.13
C SER A 363 -8.28 8.46 -11.75
N LEU A 364 -7.60 9.03 -10.75
CA LEU A 364 -7.54 8.47 -9.40
C LEU A 364 -8.39 9.26 -8.41
N PRO A 365 -8.81 8.65 -7.29
CA PRO A 365 -9.63 9.32 -6.28
C PRO A 365 -8.96 10.56 -5.68
N CYS A 366 -7.62 10.63 -5.64
CA CYS A 366 -6.90 11.81 -5.15
C CYS A 366 -6.97 13.01 -6.09
N GLY A 367 -7.19 12.80 -7.39
CA GLY A 367 -7.07 13.86 -8.39
C GLY A 367 -5.63 14.39 -8.54
N PRO A 368 -5.39 15.24 -9.55
CA PRO A 368 -4.07 15.80 -9.81
C PRO A 368 -3.65 16.80 -8.74
N ARG A 369 -2.35 17.09 -8.67
CA ARG A 369 -1.82 18.24 -7.93
C ARG A 369 -2.27 19.53 -8.62
N VAL A 370 -2.95 20.41 -7.89
CA VAL A 370 -3.53 21.67 -8.39
C VAL A 370 -2.73 22.89 -7.98
N LEU A 371 -2.12 22.85 -6.80
CA LEU A 371 -1.26 23.91 -6.27
C LEU A 371 0.04 23.32 -5.75
N THR A 372 1.10 24.11 -5.85
CA THR A 372 2.35 23.86 -5.13
C THR A 372 2.64 25.02 -4.22
N PHE A 373 2.87 24.71 -2.94
CA PHE A 373 3.27 25.65 -1.91
C PHE A 373 4.69 25.29 -1.48
N PHE A 374 5.66 26.07 -1.94
CA PHE A 374 7.09 25.83 -1.76
C PHE A 374 7.64 26.72 -0.65
N LEU A 375 8.20 26.11 0.38
CA LEU A 375 8.75 26.79 1.56
C LEU A 375 10.28 26.85 1.44
N TYR A 376 10.88 28.03 1.49
CA TYR A 376 12.32 28.21 1.60
C TYR A 376 12.71 28.19 3.08
N LEU A 377 13.48 27.18 3.48
CA LEU A 377 13.83 26.95 4.90
C LEU A 377 15.21 27.51 5.25
N SER A 378 16.02 27.90 4.27
CA SER A 378 17.31 28.55 4.47
C SER A 378 17.54 29.67 3.46
N ASP A 379 18.38 30.63 3.86
CA ASP A 379 19.05 31.50 2.90
C ASP A 379 20.11 30.69 2.14
N VAL A 380 20.37 31.11 0.91
CA VAL A 380 21.40 30.52 0.04
C VAL A 380 22.33 31.63 -0.40
N GLU A 381 23.64 31.42 -0.22
CA GLU A 381 24.62 32.47 -0.50
C GLU A 381 24.68 32.83 -1.99
N GLU A 382 24.63 31.82 -2.86
CA GLU A 382 24.62 32.03 -4.31
C GLU A 382 23.91 30.87 -5.05
N GLY A 383 23.08 31.20 -6.04
CA GLY A 383 22.33 30.22 -6.83
C GLY A 383 21.08 29.67 -6.14
N GLY A 384 20.68 28.45 -6.47
CA GLY A 384 19.59 27.74 -5.78
C GLY A 384 18.16 28.26 -6.03
N GLY A 385 17.98 29.28 -6.88
CA GLY A 385 16.67 29.85 -7.19
C GLY A 385 15.69 28.87 -7.83
N THR A 386 14.40 29.16 -7.73
CA THR A 386 13.35 28.46 -8.47
C THR A 386 13.00 29.27 -9.71
N ARG A 387 13.22 28.69 -10.89
CA ARG A 387 13.03 29.36 -12.18
C ARG A 387 11.78 28.85 -12.87
N PHE A 388 10.90 29.74 -13.31
CA PHE A 388 9.78 29.46 -14.21
C PHE A 388 10.18 29.81 -15.64
N ASN A 389 10.70 28.84 -16.39
CA ASN A 389 11.39 29.11 -17.66
C ASN A 389 10.53 29.83 -18.70
N LYS A 390 9.24 29.48 -18.79
CA LYS A 390 8.33 30.09 -19.78
C LYS A 390 7.85 31.48 -19.38
N LEU A 391 7.96 31.82 -18.10
CA LEU A 391 7.63 33.15 -17.59
C LEU A 391 8.87 34.03 -17.49
N ASN A 392 10.07 33.45 -17.49
CA ASN A 392 11.34 34.14 -17.25
C ASN A 392 11.36 34.82 -15.86
N ILE A 393 10.84 34.10 -14.86
CA ILE A 393 10.79 34.53 -13.46
C ILE A 393 11.73 33.65 -12.64
N ASP A 394 12.61 34.29 -11.88
CA ASP A 394 13.51 33.63 -10.94
C ASP A 394 13.17 34.07 -9.52
N VAL A 395 12.83 33.11 -8.67
CA VAL A 395 12.58 33.37 -7.25
C VAL A 395 13.80 32.95 -6.45
N VAL A 396 14.44 33.92 -5.81
CA VAL A 396 15.63 33.70 -4.99
C VAL A 396 15.23 33.08 -3.64
N PRO A 397 15.96 32.06 -3.16
CA PRO A 397 15.74 31.48 -1.83
C PRO A 397 15.98 32.52 -0.76
N LYS A 398 15.06 32.60 0.20
CA LYS A 398 15.16 33.45 1.38
C LYS A 398 14.51 32.70 2.53
N LYS A 399 15.18 32.56 3.66
CA LYS A 399 14.61 31.86 4.82
C LYS A 399 13.28 32.50 5.22
N GLY A 400 12.27 31.66 5.49
CA GLY A 400 10.92 32.13 5.86
C GLY A 400 10.03 32.51 4.68
N ARG A 401 10.57 32.58 3.46
CA ARG A 401 9.77 32.85 2.25
C ARG A 401 9.00 31.61 1.83
N ALA A 402 7.76 31.81 1.39
CA ALA A 402 7.02 30.83 0.61
C ALA A 402 6.79 31.30 -0.82
N LEU A 403 6.56 30.35 -1.73
CA LEU A 403 6.25 30.55 -3.13
C LEU A 403 5.06 29.66 -3.50
N LEU A 404 4.02 30.26 -4.07
CA LEU A 404 2.77 29.62 -4.43
C LEU A 404 2.48 29.81 -5.93
N TRP A 405 2.17 28.71 -6.61
CA TRP A 405 1.73 28.71 -8.01
C TRP A 405 0.77 27.54 -8.30
N PRO A 406 -0.08 27.67 -9.34
CA PRO A 406 -0.93 26.59 -9.78
C PRO A 406 -0.23 25.63 -10.75
N SER A 407 -0.57 24.36 -10.64
CA SER A 407 -0.23 23.32 -11.62
C SER A 407 -1.31 23.17 -12.70
N VAL A 408 -2.48 23.79 -12.52
CA VAL A 408 -3.65 23.64 -13.40
C VAL A 408 -4.19 24.98 -13.88
N ILE A 409 -4.96 24.95 -14.96
CA ILE A 409 -5.66 26.14 -15.46
C ILE A 409 -6.93 26.41 -14.65
N ASN A 410 -7.24 27.70 -14.42
CA ASN A 410 -8.39 28.12 -13.61
C ASN A 410 -9.72 27.56 -14.10
N ASP A 411 -9.96 27.57 -15.42
CA ASP A 411 -11.26 27.19 -16.00
C ASP A 411 -11.48 25.68 -16.04
N GLN A 412 -10.40 24.90 -15.85
CA GLN A 412 -10.44 23.44 -15.79
C GLN A 412 -9.42 22.97 -14.74
N PRO A 413 -9.79 22.95 -13.45
CA PRO A 413 -8.89 22.60 -12.33
C PRO A 413 -8.32 21.16 -12.33
N ASN A 414 -8.59 20.39 -13.39
CA ASN A 414 -7.99 19.08 -13.65
C ASN A 414 -7.08 19.06 -14.88
N ARG A 415 -6.86 20.19 -15.57
CA ARG A 415 -5.99 20.29 -16.75
C ARG A 415 -4.69 21.04 -16.43
N PRO A 416 -3.53 20.54 -16.88
CA PRO A 416 -2.25 21.14 -16.53
C PRO A 416 -2.07 22.52 -17.17
N ASP A 417 -1.45 23.45 -16.45
CA ASP A 417 -0.94 24.69 -17.01
C ASP A 417 0.56 24.61 -17.26
N TYR A 418 0.92 24.17 -18.47
CA TYR A 418 2.33 23.99 -18.83
C TYR A 418 3.17 25.28 -18.84
N ARG A 419 2.61 26.46 -18.57
CA ARG A 419 3.37 27.70 -18.37
C ARG A 419 4.14 27.71 -17.05
N THR A 420 3.72 26.93 -16.05
CA THR A 420 4.40 26.80 -14.74
C THR A 420 5.46 25.71 -14.70
N HIS A 421 5.96 25.26 -15.86
CA HIS A 421 7.20 24.47 -15.90
C HIS A 421 8.32 25.24 -15.19
N HIS A 422 8.96 24.55 -14.27
CA HIS A 422 9.95 25.15 -13.39
C HIS A 422 11.11 24.20 -13.11
N GLU A 423 12.19 24.78 -12.61
CA GLU A 423 13.39 24.06 -12.22
C GLU A 423 13.98 24.65 -10.94
N ALA A 424 14.76 23.83 -10.21
CA ALA A 424 15.63 24.33 -9.16
C ALA A 424 17.02 24.56 -9.77
N LEU A 425 17.41 25.83 -9.86
CA LEU A 425 18.74 26.23 -10.34
C LEU A 425 19.83 25.62 -9.44
N PRO A 426 21.02 25.34 -9.98
CA PRO A 426 22.13 24.84 -9.19
C PRO A 426 22.44 25.75 -8.01
N VAL A 427 22.70 25.17 -6.84
CA VAL A 427 23.34 25.90 -5.74
C VAL A 427 24.79 26.17 -6.13
N ILE A 428 25.21 27.43 -6.12
CA ILE A 428 26.60 27.81 -6.44
C ILE A 428 27.42 27.88 -5.14
N LYS A 429 26.83 28.41 -4.06
CA LYS A 429 27.48 28.52 -2.76
C LYS A 429 26.48 28.37 -1.61
N GLY A 430 26.88 27.62 -0.59
CA GLY A 430 26.05 27.31 0.58
C GLY A 430 25.18 26.07 0.40
N THR A 431 24.14 25.93 1.23
CA THR A 431 23.22 24.78 1.19
C THR A 431 21.78 25.30 1.17
N LYS A 432 20.97 24.79 0.23
CA LYS A 432 19.54 25.11 0.15
C LYS A 432 18.72 24.06 0.88
N PHE A 433 17.96 24.49 1.87
CA PHE A 433 16.87 23.73 2.45
C PHE A 433 15.51 24.30 2.00
N ALA A 434 14.59 23.40 1.67
CA ALA A 434 13.24 23.77 1.27
C ALA A 434 12.23 22.68 1.63
N ALA A 435 10.94 22.96 1.54
CA ALA A 435 9.90 21.94 1.62
C ALA A 435 8.80 22.16 0.58
N ASN A 436 8.37 21.07 -0.07
CA ASN A 436 7.19 21.05 -0.92
C ASN A 436 5.95 20.65 -0.12
N ALA A 437 4.88 21.43 -0.22
CA ALA A 437 3.52 20.95 -0.03
C ALA A 437 2.82 20.91 -1.39
N TRP A 438 2.45 19.71 -1.82
CA TRP A 438 1.62 19.50 -3.00
C TRP A 438 0.17 19.28 -2.58
N LEU A 439 -0.71 20.10 -3.14
CA LEU A 439 -2.12 20.13 -2.83
C LEU A 439 -2.88 19.50 -3.99
N HIS A 440 -3.70 18.49 -3.70
CA HIS A 440 -4.48 17.76 -4.68
C HIS A 440 -5.90 18.31 -4.83
N LEU A 441 -6.47 18.08 -6.01
CA LEU A 441 -7.85 18.46 -6.31
C LEU A 441 -8.83 17.78 -5.34
N ARG A 442 -8.57 16.54 -4.92
CA ARG A 442 -9.45 15.77 -4.02
C ARG A 442 -8.69 15.29 -2.79
N ASN A 443 -9.41 14.59 -1.90
CA ASN A 443 -8.89 14.08 -0.63
C ASN A 443 -7.78 13.04 -0.84
N TYR A 444 -6.55 13.52 -0.95
CA TYR A 444 -5.34 12.73 -1.11
C TYR A 444 -5.16 11.74 0.05
N GLN A 445 -5.36 12.18 1.30
CA GLN A 445 -5.11 11.35 2.48
C GLN A 445 -6.02 10.13 2.53
N LYS A 446 -7.29 10.28 2.16
CA LYS A 446 -8.25 9.18 2.04
C LYS A 446 -7.83 8.21 0.93
N ALA A 447 -7.49 8.73 -0.25
CA ALA A 447 -7.01 7.93 -1.37
C ALA A 447 -5.70 7.19 -1.04
N HIS A 448 -4.78 7.84 -0.32
CA HIS A 448 -3.49 7.29 0.06
C HIS A 448 -3.65 6.12 1.04
N ARG A 449 -4.52 6.27 2.04
CA ARG A 449 -4.87 5.16 2.96
C ARG A 449 -5.51 3.98 2.23
N ALA A 450 -6.23 4.22 1.14
CA ALA A 450 -6.74 3.16 0.26
C ALA A 450 -5.69 2.58 -0.70
N GLY A 451 -4.47 3.12 -0.77
CA GLY A 451 -3.45 2.72 -1.73
C GLY A 451 -3.75 3.15 -3.17
N CYS A 452 -4.47 4.27 -3.34
CA CYS A 452 -4.99 4.78 -4.60
C CYS A 452 -4.31 6.08 -5.06
N THR A 453 -3.05 6.29 -4.68
CA THR A 453 -2.26 7.48 -5.06
C THR A 453 -1.03 7.16 -5.90
N GLY A 454 -0.83 5.88 -6.24
CA GLY A 454 0.38 5.40 -6.91
C GLY A 454 1.55 5.13 -5.96
#